data_AF-G2Z3C2-F1
#
_entry.id   AF-G2Z3C2-F1
#
_cell.length_a   1.000
_cell.length_b   1.000
_cell.length_c   1.000
_cell.angle_alpha   90.00
_cell.angle_beta   90.00
_cell.angle_gamma   90.00
#
_symmetry.space_group_name_H-M   'P 1'
#
loop_
_entity.id
_entity.type
_entity.pdbx_description
1 polymer ?
#
loop_
_entity_poly.entity_id
_entity_poly.type
_entity_poly.pdbx_seq_one_letter_code
_entity_poly.pdbx_strand_id
1 'polypeptide(L)'
;MNWSKILTVEVPLFLLVINILFLFTGRNTNPMTFRYNKIFTPDLNTWVYISLCFVLGLIGIYYRNFNIALYYSSPLFLLFGLIFCNQIFKTIFNRNIIIATRWDFKSAKINVFDRIFGFLIVIAPFLMPIIYQQIIK
;
A
#
# COMPACT_ATOMS: atom_id res chain seq x y z
N MET A 1 0.05 9.33 29.22
CA MET A 1 -0.03 8.99 27.79
C MET A 1 1.23 8.22 27.41
N ASN A 2 1.11 7.04 26.79
CA ASN A 2 2.28 6.20 26.53
C ASN A 2 2.90 6.54 25.17
N TRP A 3 3.75 7.56 25.17
CA TRP A 3 4.38 8.11 23.97
C TRP A 3 5.17 7.09 23.13
N SER A 4 5.72 6.06 23.77
CA SER A 4 6.44 5.00 23.06
C SER A 4 5.49 4.17 22.18
N LYS A 5 4.34 3.74 22.70
CA LYS A 5 3.34 3.00 21.92
C LYS A 5 2.80 3.83 20.75
N ILE A 6 2.57 5.12 20.98
CA ILE A 6 2.07 6.06 19.96
C ILE A 6 3.05 6.13 18.79
N LEU A 7 4.32 6.41 19.08
CA LEU A 7 5.35 6.59 18.05
C LEU A 7 5.78 5.29 17.35
N THR A 8 5.54 4.12 17.96
CA THR A 8 6.03 2.84 17.44
C THR A 8 4.98 2.06 16.65
N VAL A 9 3.69 2.25 16.95
CA VAL A 9 2.61 1.47 16.34
C VAL A 9 1.52 2.38 15.77
N GLU A 10 1.00 3.31 16.56
CA GLU A 10 -0.17 4.10 16.17
C GLU A 10 0.14 5.10 15.06
N VAL A 11 1.27 5.80 15.14
CA VAL A 11 1.72 6.76 14.11
C VAL A 11 1.98 6.06 12.76
N PRO A 12 2.79 4.98 12.69
CA PRO A 12 2.97 4.25 11.43
C PRO A 12 1.68 3.71 10.83
N LEU A 13 0.77 3.17 11.66
CA LEU A 13 -0.53 2.68 11.18
C LEU A 13 -1.39 3.82 10.63
N PHE A 14 -1.44 4.95 11.31
CA PHE A 14 -2.12 6.13 10.82
C PHE A 14 -1.55 6.59 9.47
N LEU A 15 -0.22 6.67 9.36
CA LEU A 15 0.45 7.00 8.09
C LEU A 15 0.14 5.98 6.99
N LEU A 16 0.09 4.68 7.30
CA LEU A 16 -0.29 3.65 6.33
C LEU A 16 -1.73 3.85 5.81
N VAL A 17 -2.68 4.16 6.70
CA VAL A 17 -4.06 4.47 6.30
C VAL A 17 -4.10 5.69 5.39
N ILE A 18 -3.38 6.76 5.73
CA ILE A 18 -3.28 7.96 4.88
C ILE A 18 -2.67 7.64 3.52
N ASN A 19 -1.64 6.78 3.46
CA ASN A 19 -1.04 6.33 2.21
C ASN A 19 -2.05 5.58 1.33
N ILE A 20 -2.82 4.66 1.92
CA ILE A 20 -3.87 3.94 1.18
C ILE A 20 -4.93 4.90 0.67
N LEU A 21 -5.42 5.82 1.51
CA LEU A 21 -6.40 6.82 1.08
C LEU A 21 -5.86 7.68 -0.07
N PHE A 22 -4.61 8.12 0.01
CA PHE A 22 -3.96 8.87 -1.07
C PHE A 22 -3.96 8.09 -2.39
N LEU A 23 -3.62 6.80 -2.37
CA LEU A 23 -3.59 5.95 -3.57
C LEU A 23 -4.97 5.74 -4.20
N PHE A 24 -6.04 5.78 -3.41
CA PHE A 24 -7.42 5.61 -3.85
C PHE A 24 -8.11 6.94 -4.19
N THR A 25 -7.38 8.07 -4.15
CA THR A 25 -7.90 9.33 -4.69
C THR A 25 -7.83 9.33 -6.22
N GLY A 26 -8.86 9.84 -6.88
CA GLY A 26 -8.95 9.88 -8.34
C GLY A 26 -10.03 10.84 -8.84
N ARG A 27 -10.31 10.79 -10.15
CA ARG A 27 -11.44 11.54 -10.73
C ARG A 27 -12.70 10.71 -10.57
N ASN A 28 -13.61 11.18 -9.72
CA ASN A 28 -14.83 10.47 -9.33
C ASN A 28 -14.51 9.10 -8.68
N THR A 29 -15.54 8.28 -8.50
CA THR A 29 -15.43 6.90 -7.99
C THR A 29 -14.95 5.91 -9.06
N ASN A 30 -14.17 6.35 -10.06
CA ASN A 30 -13.67 5.50 -11.14
C ASN A 30 -12.27 4.93 -10.80
N PRO A 31 -12.15 3.61 -10.57
CA PRO A 31 -10.92 2.97 -10.11
C PRO A 31 -9.77 3.00 -11.14
N MET A 32 -10.07 3.25 -12.42
CA MET A 32 -9.05 3.42 -13.47
C MET A 32 -8.32 4.77 -13.37
N THR A 33 -8.90 5.74 -12.66
CA THR A 33 -8.34 7.09 -12.51
C THR A 33 -7.63 7.28 -11.17
N PHE A 34 -7.64 6.26 -10.32
CA PHE A 34 -7.02 6.32 -9.01
C PHE A 34 -5.50 6.49 -9.11
N ARG A 35 -4.93 7.19 -8.13
CA ARG A 35 -3.50 7.53 -8.10
C ARG A 35 -2.58 6.34 -8.08
N TYR A 36 -3.00 5.17 -7.58
CA TYR A 36 -2.15 3.97 -7.65
C TYR A 36 -1.73 3.62 -9.08
N ASN A 37 -2.55 3.94 -10.10
CA ASN A 37 -2.19 3.72 -11.49
C ASN A 37 -0.98 4.59 -11.93
N LYS A 38 -0.81 5.76 -11.31
CA LYS A 38 0.33 6.65 -11.57
C LYS A 38 1.63 6.12 -11.01
N ILE A 39 1.64 5.10 -10.16
CA ILE A 39 2.89 4.47 -9.71
C ILE A 39 3.68 3.91 -10.90
N PHE A 40 2.99 3.47 -11.97
CA PHE A 40 3.63 2.89 -13.15
C PHE A 40 4.10 3.94 -14.17
N THR A 41 3.57 5.16 -14.10
CA THR A 41 3.95 6.32 -14.92
C THR A 41 3.90 7.59 -14.05
N PRO A 42 4.90 7.75 -13.15
CA PRO A 42 4.82 8.71 -12.05
C PRO A 42 4.90 10.17 -12.49
N ASP A 43 3.93 10.95 -12.03
CA ASP A 43 4.01 12.41 -12.01
C ASP A 43 4.76 12.91 -10.76
N LEU A 44 5.03 14.22 -10.67
CA LEU A 44 5.80 14.81 -9.58
C LEU A 44 5.23 14.46 -8.20
N ASN A 45 3.91 14.50 -8.03
CA ASN A 45 3.26 14.17 -6.76
C ASN A 45 3.43 12.68 -6.40
N THR A 46 3.41 11.81 -7.39
CA THR A 46 3.63 10.38 -7.19
C THR A 46 5.11 10.10 -6.85
N TRP A 47 6.06 10.81 -7.46
CA TRP A 47 7.47 10.73 -7.07
C TRP A 47 7.73 11.17 -5.63
N VAL A 48 7.09 12.25 -5.20
CA VAL A 48 7.15 12.71 -3.80
C VAL A 48 6.59 11.63 -2.87
N TYR A 49 5.43 11.04 -3.20
CA TYR A 49 4.85 9.93 -2.45
C TYR A 49 5.79 8.73 -2.34
N ILE A 50 6.36 8.27 -3.47
CA ILE A 50 7.31 7.15 -3.48
C ILE A 50 8.50 7.46 -2.57
N SER A 51 9.05 8.67 -2.69
CA SER A 51 10.18 9.12 -1.86
C SER A 51 9.84 9.11 -0.37
N LEU A 52 8.64 9.56 0.01
CA LEU A 52 8.16 9.50 1.40
C LEU A 52 8.05 8.07 1.92
N CYS A 53 7.58 7.11 1.11
CA CYS A 53 7.56 5.70 1.50
C CYS A 53 8.97 5.18 1.82
N PHE A 54 9.98 5.55 1.02
CA PHE A 54 11.37 5.19 1.29
C PHE A 54 11.93 5.88 2.53
N VAL A 55 11.64 7.17 2.74
CA VAL A 55 12.03 7.90 3.95
C VAL A 55 11.46 7.23 5.20
N LEU A 56 10.19 6.81 5.18
CA LEU A 56 9.57 6.07 6.28
C LEU A 56 10.29 4.73 6.53
N GLY A 57 10.63 3.99 5.47
CA GLY A 57 11.43 2.77 5.61
C GLY A 57 12.80 3.02 6.26
N LEU A 58 13.50 4.09 5.86
CA LEU A 58 14.79 4.48 6.46
C LEU A 58 14.65 4.88 7.93
N ILE A 59 13.59 5.60 8.31
CA ILE A 59 13.26 5.89 9.70
C ILE A 59 13.08 4.59 10.49
N GLY A 60 12.41 3.60 9.90
CA GLY A 60 12.28 2.27 10.48
C GLY A 60 13.63 1.63 10.81
N ILE A 61 14.58 1.67 9.89
CA ILE A 61 15.94 1.14 10.08
C ILE A 61 16.67 1.88 11.22
N TYR A 62 16.50 3.20 11.32
CA TYR A 62 17.14 4.03 12.34
C TYR A 62 16.78 3.59 13.77
N TYR A 63 15.55 3.16 14.03
CA TYR A 63 15.11 2.74 15.37
C TYR A 63 15.78 1.46 15.88
N ARG A 64 16.52 0.70 15.04
CA ARG A 64 17.21 -0.58 15.32
C ARG A 64 16.35 -1.72 15.89
N ASN A 65 15.16 -1.42 16.39
CA ASN A 65 14.16 -2.38 16.79
C ASN A 65 13.39 -2.84 15.56
N PHE A 66 13.52 -4.13 15.26
CA PHE A 66 12.93 -4.72 14.07
C PHE A 66 11.40 -4.55 14.00
N ASN A 67 10.70 -4.65 15.12
CA ASN A 67 9.24 -4.48 15.15
C ASN A 67 8.83 -3.06 14.74
N ILE A 68 9.53 -2.05 15.26
CA ILE A 68 9.30 -0.65 14.87
C ILE A 68 9.62 -0.48 13.38
N ALA A 69 10.73 -1.06 12.92
CA ALA A 69 11.14 -1.00 11.52
C ALA A 69 10.07 -1.54 10.56
N LEU A 70 9.41 -2.65 10.91
CA LEU A 70 8.34 -3.24 10.11
C LEU A 70 7.12 -2.33 9.96
N TYR A 71 6.70 -1.68 11.05
CA TYR A 71 5.56 -0.76 11.01
C TYR A 71 5.85 0.45 10.12
N TYR A 72 7.02 1.05 10.27
CA TYR A 72 7.46 2.19 9.44
C TYR A 72 7.72 1.80 7.98
N SER A 73 8.10 0.56 7.70
CA SER A 73 8.30 0.04 6.34
C SER A 73 7.01 -0.43 5.66
N SER A 74 5.88 -0.44 6.36
CA SER A 74 4.60 -0.91 5.81
C SER A 74 4.17 -0.24 4.50
N PRO A 75 4.38 1.07 4.25
CA PRO A 75 4.05 1.68 2.97
C PRO A 75 4.92 1.15 1.80
N LEU A 76 6.13 0.68 2.08
CA LEU A 76 6.97 0.04 1.05
C LEU A 76 6.42 -1.33 0.67
N PHE A 77 5.90 -2.11 1.63
CA PHE A 77 5.23 -3.38 1.31
C PHE A 77 4.00 -3.16 0.42
N LEU A 78 3.23 -2.09 0.67
CA LEU A 78 2.11 -1.70 -0.19
C LEU A 78 2.58 -1.38 -1.62
N LEU A 79 3.63 -0.56 -1.74
CA LEU A 79 4.19 -0.16 -3.03
C LEU A 79 4.73 -1.37 -3.82
N PHE A 80 5.54 -2.22 -3.19
CA PHE A 80 6.11 -3.40 -3.83
C PHE A 80 5.03 -4.42 -4.18
N GLY A 81 4.04 -4.61 -3.31
CA GLY A 81 2.87 -5.45 -3.59
C GLY A 81 2.10 -4.97 -4.82
N LEU A 82 1.85 -3.66 -4.92
CA LEU A 82 1.24 -3.05 -6.10
C LEU A 82 2.04 -3.31 -7.38
N ILE A 83 3.34 -3.08 -7.35
CA ILE A 83 4.22 -3.28 -8.52
C ILE A 83 4.24 -4.74 -8.94
N PHE A 84 4.44 -5.66 -7.99
CA PHE A 84 4.50 -7.08 -8.24
C PHE A 84 3.19 -7.63 -8.80
N CYS A 85 2.06 -7.35 -8.14
CA CYS A 85 0.75 -7.80 -8.62
C CYS A 85 0.40 -7.18 -9.97
N ASN A 86 0.72 -5.91 -10.20
CA ASN A 86 0.46 -5.29 -11.49
C ASN A 86 1.27 -5.95 -12.62
N GLN A 87 2.52 -6.34 -12.35
CA GLN A 87 3.33 -7.07 -13.33
C GLN A 87 2.72 -8.42 -13.67
N ILE A 88 2.20 -9.17 -12.67
CA ILE A 88 1.46 -10.41 -12.89
C ILE A 88 0.24 -10.17 -13.79
N PHE A 89 -0.55 -9.13 -13.50
CA PHE A 89 -1.74 -8.80 -14.28
C PHE A 89 -1.41 -8.39 -15.72
N LYS A 90 -0.32 -7.63 -15.93
CA LYS A 90 0.16 -7.32 -17.26
C LYS A 90 0.52 -8.59 -18.04
N THR A 91 1.21 -9.54 -17.42
CA THR A 91 1.59 -10.78 -18.07
C THR A 91 0.39 -11.67 -18.43
N ILE A 92 -0.60 -11.78 -17.54
CA ILE A 92 -1.73 -12.72 -17.72
C ILE A 92 -2.87 -12.10 -18.55
N PHE A 93 -3.19 -10.83 -18.31
CA PHE A 93 -4.38 -10.17 -18.84
C PHE A 93 -4.06 -9.00 -19.78
N ASN A 94 -2.78 -8.71 -20.04
CA ASN A 94 -2.32 -7.59 -20.87
C ASN A 94 -2.89 -6.23 -20.46
N ARG A 95 -3.12 -6.04 -19.15
CA ARG A 95 -3.63 -4.79 -18.57
C ARG A 95 -3.13 -4.62 -17.15
N ASN A 96 -3.24 -3.39 -16.63
CA ASN A 96 -2.99 -3.13 -15.22
C ASN A 96 -4.06 -3.76 -14.32
N ILE A 97 -3.69 -4.04 -13.07
CA ILE A 97 -4.63 -4.43 -12.02
C ILE A 97 -5.61 -3.29 -11.73
N ILE A 98 -6.89 -3.60 -11.54
CA ILE A 98 -7.91 -2.61 -11.21
C ILE A 98 -8.34 -2.80 -9.76
N ILE A 99 -7.84 -1.97 -8.85
CA ILE A 99 -8.26 -2.04 -7.45
C ILE A 99 -9.52 -1.20 -7.27
N ALA A 100 -10.63 -1.86 -6.93
CA ALA A 100 -11.95 -1.25 -6.75
C ALA A 100 -12.60 -1.70 -5.44
N THR A 101 -13.26 -0.77 -4.78
CA THR A 101 -14.08 -0.94 -3.58
C THR A 101 -15.56 -1.10 -3.95
N ARG A 102 -16.41 -1.45 -2.96
CA ARG A 102 -17.86 -1.60 -3.16
C ARG A 102 -18.57 -0.29 -3.56
N TRP A 103 -17.97 0.85 -3.22
CA TRP A 103 -18.52 2.19 -3.46
C TRP A 103 -18.08 2.77 -4.81
N ASP A 104 -17.23 2.05 -5.55
CA ASP A 104 -16.71 2.49 -6.83
C ASP A 104 -17.68 2.22 -7.98
N PHE A 105 -17.57 3.02 -9.04
CA PHE A 105 -18.26 2.77 -10.29
C PHE A 105 -17.85 1.39 -10.83
N LYS A 106 -18.85 0.49 -10.96
CA LYS A 106 -18.62 -0.89 -11.40
C LYS A 106 -18.26 -0.91 -12.89
N SER A 107 -16.97 -0.87 -13.18
CA SER A 107 -16.48 -1.09 -14.54
C SER A 107 -16.68 -2.55 -14.96
N ALA A 108 -17.16 -2.77 -16.18
CA ALA A 108 -17.32 -4.11 -16.77
C ALA A 108 -16.00 -4.87 -16.92
N LYS A 109 -14.84 -4.18 -16.82
CA LYS A 109 -13.50 -4.77 -16.96
C LYS A 109 -12.94 -5.37 -15.65
N ILE A 110 -13.64 -5.24 -14.52
CA ILE A 110 -13.18 -5.72 -13.21
C ILE A 110 -13.49 -7.22 -13.09
N ASN A 111 -12.44 -8.03 -12.97
CA ASN A 111 -12.56 -9.47 -12.77
C ASN A 111 -12.51 -9.81 -11.27
N VAL A 112 -12.88 -11.05 -10.92
CA VAL A 112 -12.80 -11.55 -9.54
C VAL A 112 -11.38 -11.49 -9.00
N PHE A 113 -10.38 -11.80 -9.84
CA PHE A 113 -8.97 -11.71 -9.46
C PHE A 113 -8.56 -10.30 -9.06
N ASP A 114 -9.05 -9.24 -9.73
CA ASP A 114 -8.74 -7.86 -9.36
C ASP A 114 -9.19 -7.55 -7.92
N ARG A 115 -10.34 -8.11 -7.50
CA ARG A 115 -10.87 -7.93 -6.15
C ARG A 115 -10.02 -8.67 -5.12
N ILE A 116 -9.66 -9.93 -5.41
CA ILE A 116 -8.85 -10.75 -4.51
C ILE A 116 -7.47 -10.12 -4.33
N PHE A 117 -6.76 -9.86 -5.42
CA PHE A 117 -5.43 -9.26 -5.36
C PHE A 117 -5.46 -7.83 -4.84
N GLY A 118 -6.45 -7.02 -5.22
CA GLY A 118 -6.64 -5.68 -4.68
C GLY A 118 -6.83 -5.69 -3.16
N PHE A 119 -7.65 -6.60 -2.64
CA PHE A 119 -7.83 -6.80 -1.20
C PHE A 119 -6.53 -7.22 -0.51
N LEU A 120 -5.81 -8.20 -1.07
CA LEU A 120 -4.54 -8.68 -0.53
C LEU A 120 -3.48 -7.59 -0.50
N ILE A 121 -3.36 -6.78 -1.56
CA ILE A 121 -2.42 -5.66 -1.64
C ILE A 121 -2.67 -4.64 -0.52
N VAL A 122 -3.93 -4.33 -0.24
CA VAL A 122 -4.31 -3.34 0.79
C VAL A 122 -4.09 -3.90 2.20
N ILE A 123 -4.34 -5.18 2.43
CA ILE A 123 -4.32 -5.79 3.76
C ILE A 123 -2.95 -6.32 4.17
N ALA A 124 -2.16 -6.85 3.23
CA ALA A 124 -0.84 -7.40 3.51
C ALA A 124 0.07 -6.44 4.30
N PRO A 125 0.12 -5.12 4.01
CA PRO A 125 0.90 -4.16 4.78
C PRO A 125 0.53 -4.07 6.26
N PHE A 126 -0.75 -4.28 6.61
CA PHE A 126 -1.21 -4.30 8.01
C PHE A 126 -0.87 -5.63 8.70
N LEU A 127 -0.94 -6.73 7.96
CA LEU A 127 -0.69 -8.06 8.51
C LEU A 127 0.80 -8.37 8.66
N MET A 128 1.67 -7.78 7.84
CA MET A 128 3.10 -8.11 7.83
C MET A 128 3.80 -7.93 9.18
N PRO A 129 3.58 -6.81 9.91
CA PRO A 129 4.12 -6.67 11.26
C PRO A 129 3.61 -7.73 12.24
N ILE A 130 2.34 -8.13 12.11
CA ILE A 130 1.68 -9.11 13.01
C ILE A 130 2.18 -10.53 12.72
N ILE A 131 2.19 -10.93 11.45
CA ILE A 131 2.66 -12.25 11.00
C ILE A 131 4.10 -12.46 11.46
N TYR A 132 4.95 -11.45 11.28
CA TYR A 132 6.34 -11.56 11.70
C TYR A 132 6.50 -11.73 13.20
N GLN A 133 5.76 -10.98 14.02
CA GLN A 133 5.78 -11.14 15.48
C GLN A 133 5.35 -12.53 15.94
N GLN A 134 4.52 -13.24 15.16
CA GLN A 134 4.11 -14.61 15.47
C GLN A 134 5.16 -15.65 15.05
N ILE A 135 5.94 -15.37 14.00
CA ILE A 135 6.97 -16.29 13.48
C ILE A 135 8.27 -16.22 14.32
N ILE A 136 8.65 -15.03 14.80
CA ILE A 136 9.89 -14.84 15.60
C ILE A 136 9.64 -15.04 17.10
N LYS A 137 8.74 -15.96 17.46
CA LYS A 137 8.65 -16.42 18.84
C LYS A 137 9.88 -17.23 19.24
#